data_AF-A0A485K6Y2-F1
#
_entry.id   AF-A0A485K6Y2-F1
#
_cell.length_a   1.000
_cell.length_b   1.000
_cell.length_c   1.000
_cell.angle_alpha   90.00
_cell.angle_beta   90.00
_cell.angle_gamma   90.00
#
_symmetry.space_group_name_H-M   'P 1'
#
loop_
_entity.id
_entity.type
_entity.pdbx_description
1 polymer ?
#
loop_
_entity_poly.entity_id
_entity_poly.type
_entity_poly.pdbx_seq_one_letter_code
_entity_poly.pdbx_strand_id
1 'polypeptide(L)'
;MGRLQAYFAEVEHHLGSARTIYTELAFLPPVSLDCKRGLATVLKESGSLRFFQEKHDQAHAMWTEACLLYEEIGDGAAVGDMRKKLDKLHLMDEVTIFTKTLLERTGENHERDAIFKAFTKFDKDNSGEMDASEFSALSVELGTFPALSADEIKEAFDQLDSSADNRISFAEFWVWWCTDERQAFLSKHKPKPRG
;
A
#
# COMPACT_ATOMS: atom_id res chain seq x y z
N MET A 1 2.31 9.67 36.68
CA MET A 1 1.41 8.85 35.86
C MET A 1 0.00 9.44 35.68
N GLY A 2 -0.64 10.02 36.70
CA GLY A 2 -2.06 10.46 36.58
C GLY A 2 -2.39 11.57 35.55
N ARG A 3 -1.49 12.52 35.28
CA ARG A 3 -1.78 13.60 34.29
C ARG A 3 -1.78 13.13 32.83
N LEU A 4 -0.91 12.18 32.48
CA LEU A 4 -0.87 11.61 31.14
C LEU A 4 -2.14 10.79 30.86
N GLN A 5 -2.58 10.02 31.86
CA GLN A 5 -3.78 9.19 31.78
C GLN A 5 -5.06 10.04 31.66
N ALA A 6 -5.13 11.16 32.38
CA ALA A 6 -6.22 12.13 32.24
C ALA A 6 -6.23 12.80 30.85
N TYR A 7 -5.07 13.18 30.32
CA TYR A 7 -4.95 13.75 28.98
C TYR A 7 -5.39 12.75 27.89
N PHE A 8 -4.97 11.48 27.97
CA PHE A 8 -5.42 10.47 27.02
C PHE A 8 -6.93 10.22 27.09
N ALA A 9 -7.51 10.18 28.29
CA ALA A 9 -8.95 10.04 28.46
C ALA A 9 -9.73 11.23 27.88
N GLU A 10 -9.21 12.44 28.02
CA GLU A 10 -9.80 13.66 27.46
C GLU A 10 -9.70 13.68 25.92
N VAL A 11 -8.55 13.27 25.37
CA VAL A 11 -8.36 13.11 23.92
C VAL A 11 -9.29 12.04 23.35
N GLU A 12 -9.40 10.87 23.99
CA GLU A 12 -10.32 9.81 23.57
C GLU A 12 -11.78 10.26 23.64
N HIS A 13 -12.14 11.03 24.67
CA HIS A 13 -13.46 11.63 24.80
C HIS A 13 -13.77 12.58 23.63
N HIS A 14 -12.85 13.50 23.33
CA HIS A 14 -13.03 14.44 22.21
C HIS A 14 -13.06 13.73 20.86
N LEU A 15 -12.23 12.71 20.65
CA LEU A 15 -12.25 11.88 19.44
C LEU A 15 -13.56 11.10 19.31
N GLY A 16 -14.08 10.55 20.42
CA GLY A 16 -15.36 9.87 20.48
C GLY A 16 -16.52 10.81 20.12
N SER A 17 -16.58 11.99 20.74
CA SER A 17 -17.59 13.01 20.45
C SER A 17 -17.51 13.49 19.01
N ALA A 18 -16.32 13.80 18.49
CA ALA A 18 -16.14 14.20 17.10
C ALA A 18 -16.61 13.11 16.13
N ARG A 19 -16.28 11.85 16.41
CA ARG A 19 -16.72 10.70 15.61
C ARG A 19 -18.24 10.54 15.61
N THR A 20 -18.89 10.70 16.77
CA THR A 20 -20.36 10.65 16.87
C THR A 20 -20.99 11.77 16.06
N ILE A 21 -20.53 13.01 16.23
CA ILE A 21 -21.02 14.17 15.50
C ILE A 21 -20.85 13.98 13.99
N TYR A 22 -19.67 13.56 13.53
CA TYR A 22 -19.43 13.32 12.11
C TYR A 22 -20.26 12.17 11.55
N THR A 23 -20.53 11.14 12.34
CA THR A 23 -21.41 10.03 11.94
C THR A 23 -22.85 10.52 11.80
N GLU A 24 -23.37 11.27 12.78
CA GLU A 24 -24.72 11.82 12.74
C GLU A 24 -24.93 12.80 11.59
N LEU A 25 -23.96 13.69 11.34
CA LEU A 25 -24.00 14.66 10.24
C LEU A 25 -23.95 14.00 8.86
N ALA A 26 -23.27 12.85 8.72
CA ALA A 26 -23.19 12.12 7.45
C ALA A 26 -24.52 11.44 7.04
N PHE A 27 -25.48 11.30 7.96
CA PHE A 27 -26.81 10.71 7.68
C PHE A 27 -27.93 11.75 7.58
N LEU A 28 -27.63 13.04 7.75
CA LEU A 28 -28.63 14.10 7.60
C LEU A 28 -28.92 14.35 6.11
N PRO A 29 -30.19 14.53 5.70
CA PRO A 29 -30.51 14.87 4.33
C PRO A 29 -29.85 16.23 3.94
N PRO A 30 -29.38 16.40 2.68
CA PRO A 30 -28.60 17.55 2.20
C PRO A 30 -29.26 18.93 2.39
N VAL A 31 -30.54 18.95 2.78
CA VAL A 31 -31.39 20.13 2.94
C VAL A 31 -31.28 20.74 4.35
N SER A 32 -30.61 20.08 5.31
CA SER A 32 -30.57 20.52 6.72
C SER A 32 -29.23 21.11 7.20
N LEU A 33 -28.20 21.13 6.37
CA LEU A 33 -26.94 21.83 6.63
C LEU A 33 -26.84 23.05 5.72
N ASP A 34 -26.95 24.25 6.29
CA ASP A 34 -26.84 25.52 5.55
C ASP A 34 -25.47 25.72 4.87
N CYS A 35 -24.47 24.87 5.16
CA CYS A 35 -23.11 24.99 4.63
C CYS A 35 -22.60 23.69 3.98
N LYS A 36 -22.76 23.59 2.66
CA LYS A 36 -22.19 22.52 1.81
C LYS A 36 -20.67 22.34 2.01
N ARG A 37 -19.94 23.44 2.24
CA ARG A 37 -18.49 23.41 2.52
C ARG A 37 -18.17 22.70 3.84
N GLY A 38 -18.99 22.89 4.87
CA GLY A 38 -18.83 22.21 6.16
C GLY A 38 -19.04 20.70 6.02
N LEU A 39 -20.11 20.29 5.34
CA LEU A 39 -20.39 18.89 5.05
C LEU A 39 -19.28 18.24 4.21
N ALA A 40 -18.79 18.92 3.17
CA ALA A 40 -17.67 18.43 2.36
C ALA A 40 -16.39 18.23 3.19
N THR A 41 -16.14 19.10 4.18
CA THR A 41 -14.99 18.99 5.09
C THR A 41 -15.13 17.78 6.01
N VAL A 42 -16.32 17.59 6.58
CA VAL A 42 -16.67 16.42 7.41
C VAL A 42 -16.42 15.11 6.65
N LEU A 43 -16.95 15.01 5.42
CA LEU A 43 -16.81 13.83 4.57
C LEU A 43 -15.35 13.59 4.19
N LYS A 44 -14.59 14.64 3.88
CA LYS A 44 -13.15 14.55 3.60
C LYS A 44 -12.38 13.90 4.76
N GLU A 45 -12.57 14.42 5.98
CA GLU A 45 -11.85 13.94 7.16
C GLU A 45 -12.32 12.54 7.58
N SER A 46 -13.63 12.28 7.49
CA SER A 46 -14.19 10.96 7.79
C SER A 46 -13.71 9.91 6.79
N GLY A 47 -13.62 10.25 5.49
CA GLY A 47 -13.02 9.38 4.48
C GLY A 47 -11.55 9.08 4.76
N SER A 48 -10.78 10.07 5.25
CA SER A 48 -9.41 9.87 5.70
C SER A 48 -9.32 8.90 6.89
N LEU A 49 -10.25 8.97 7.85
CA LEU A 49 -10.32 7.97 8.93
C LEU A 49 -10.64 6.57 8.42
N ARG A 50 -11.54 6.42 7.44
CA ARG A 50 -11.86 5.12 6.84
C ARG A 50 -10.68 4.53 6.07
N PHE A 51 -9.91 5.38 5.40
CA PHE A 51 -8.68 4.97 4.73
C PHE A 51 -7.67 4.37 5.71
N PHE A 52 -7.42 5.01 6.85
CA PHE A 52 -6.53 4.46 7.88
C PHE A 52 -7.08 3.20 8.58
N GLN A 53 -8.38 2.93 8.47
CA GLN A 53 -9.01 1.69 8.94
C GLN A 53 -9.01 0.58 7.88
N GLU A 54 -8.30 0.76 6.76
CA GLU A 54 -8.28 -0.17 5.61
C GLU A 54 -9.66 -0.38 4.96
N LYS A 55 -10.61 0.53 5.21
CA LYS A 55 -11.96 0.49 4.63
C LYS A 55 -12.01 1.35 3.37
N HIS A 56 -11.30 0.90 2.34
CA HIS A 56 -11.07 1.67 1.11
C HIS A 56 -12.37 2.02 0.38
N ASP A 57 -13.33 1.10 0.29
CA ASP A 57 -14.65 1.37 -0.32
C ASP A 57 -15.39 2.53 0.37
N GLN A 58 -15.35 2.56 1.70
CA GLN A 58 -15.99 3.61 2.50
C GLN A 58 -15.25 4.94 2.34
N ALA A 59 -13.91 4.91 2.31
CA ALA A 59 -13.10 6.10 2.06
C ALA A 59 -13.38 6.69 0.66
N HIS A 60 -13.45 5.82 -0.36
CA HIS A 60 -13.77 6.20 -1.74
C HIS A 60 -15.13 6.89 -1.83
N ALA A 61 -16.17 6.28 -1.25
CA ALA A 61 -17.52 6.86 -1.24
C ALA A 61 -17.55 8.26 -0.61
N MET A 62 -16.94 8.40 0.58
CA MET A 62 -16.92 9.67 1.31
C MET A 62 -16.11 10.76 0.59
N TRP A 63 -14.96 10.42 -0.01
CA TRP A 63 -14.17 11.37 -0.79
C TRP A 63 -14.84 11.77 -2.11
N THR A 64 -15.57 10.85 -2.74
CA THR A 64 -16.36 11.13 -3.95
C THR A 64 -17.47 12.13 -3.63
N GLU A 65 -18.22 11.90 -2.55
CA GLU A 65 -19.28 12.80 -2.11
C GLU A 65 -18.74 14.17 -1.70
N ALA A 66 -17.61 14.22 -0.97
CA ALA A 66 -16.93 15.47 -0.67
C ALA A 66 -16.51 16.23 -1.94
N CYS A 67 -15.99 15.51 -2.96
CA CYS A 67 -15.59 16.10 -4.23
C CYS A 67 -16.78 16.76 -4.95
N LEU A 68 -17.93 16.07 -5.03
CA LEU A 68 -19.14 16.61 -5.64
C LEU A 68 -19.62 17.89 -4.93
N LEU A 69 -19.61 17.90 -3.60
CA LEU A 69 -19.98 19.09 -2.84
C LEU A 69 -19.01 20.26 -3.07
N TYR A 70 -17.71 20.00 -3.21
CA TYR A 70 -16.73 21.04 -3.56
C TYR A 70 -16.93 21.56 -5.00
N GLU A 71 -17.30 20.69 -5.94
CA GLU A 71 -17.64 21.08 -7.32
C GLU A 71 -18.87 21.98 -7.35
N GLU A 72 -19.93 21.64 -6.60
CA GLU A 72 -21.15 22.43 -6.51
C GLU A 72 -20.95 23.84 -5.95
N ILE A 73 -19.99 24.02 -5.04
CA ILE A 73 -19.65 25.34 -4.48
C ILE A 73 -18.56 26.07 -5.27
N GLY A 74 -18.05 25.47 -6.35
CA GLY A 74 -17.01 26.06 -7.20
C GLY A 74 -15.61 26.11 -6.55
N ASP A 75 -15.33 25.31 -5.52
CA ASP A 75 -14.02 25.26 -4.87
C ASP A 75 -13.05 24.34 -5.62
N GLY A 76 -12.52 24.83 -6.74
CA GLY A 76 -11.62 24.05 -7.60
C GLY A 76 -10.33 23.57 -6.90
N ALA A 77 -9.86 24.29 -5.88
CA ALA A 77 -8.69 23.88 -5.10
C ALA A 77 -9.00 22.61 -4.29
N ALA A 78 -10.12 22.61 -3.55
CA ALA A 78 -10.56 21.47 -2.78
C ALA A 78 -10.91 20.26 -3.67
N VAL A 79 -11.51 20.49 -4.85
CA VAL A 79 -11.74 19.44 -5.87
C VAL A 79 -10.42 18.82 -6.33
N GLY A 80 -9.41 19.64 -6.62
CA GLY A 80 -8.09 19.15 -7.01
C GLY A 80 -7.45 18.27 -5.94
N ASP A 81 -7.58 18.65 -4.67
CA ASP A 81 -7.09 17.85 -3.56
C ASP A 81 -7.88 16.54 -3.37
N MET A 82 -9.20 16.54 -3.58
CA MET A 82 -10.00 15.31 -3.49
C MET A 82 -9.66 14.33 -4.60
N ARG A 83 -9.50 14.83 -5.84
CA ARG A 83 -9.09 13.99 -6.97
C ARG A 83 -7.73 13.34 -6.75
N LYS A 84 -6.74 14.07 -6.20
CA LYS A 84 -5.44 13.48 -5.83
C LYS A 84 -5.58 12.34 -4.82
N LYS A 85 -6.47 12.47 -3.83
CA LYS A 85 -6.74 11.40 -2.86
C LYS A 85 -7.40 10.19 -3.51
N LEU A 86 -8.38 10.41 -4.38
CA LEU A 86 -9.07 9.36 -5.12
C LEU A 86 -8.12 8.61 -6.08
N ASP A 87 -7.33 9.33 -6.86
CA ASP A 87 -6.32 8.74 -7.76
C ASP A 87 -5.32 7.87 -6.99
N LYS A 88 -4.88 8.33 -5.81
CA LYS A 88 -3.99 7.55 -4.94
C LYS A 88 -4.67 6.28 -4.43
N LEU A 89 -5.94 6.35 -4.06
CA LEU A 89 -6.69 5.19 -3.57
C LEU A 89 -6.88 4.16 -4.68
N HIS A 90 -7.29 4.59 -5.88
CA HIS A 90 -7.42 3.71 -7.05
C HIS A 90 -6.10 3.01 -7.37
N LEU A 91 -4.98 3.74 -7.38
CA LEU A 91 -3.67 3.12 -7.58
C LEU A 91 -3.35 2.10 -6.48
N MET A 92 -3.68 2.39 -5.22
CA MET A 92 -3.47 1.44 -4.12
C MET A 92 -4.34 0.19 -4.26
N ASP A 93 -5.59 0.33 -4.67
CA ASP A 93 -6.50 -0.79 -4.90
C ASP A 93 -6.04 -1.64 -6.09
N GLU A 94 -5.64 -1.02 -7.20
CA GLU A 94 -5.05 -1.73 -8.35
C GLU A 94 -3.80 -2.53 -7.96
N VAL A 95 -2.90 -1.92 -7.19
CA VAL A 95 -1.69 -2.59 -6.68
C VAL A 95 -2.04 -3.72 -5.72
N THR A 96 -3.06 -3.55 -4.88
CA THR A 96 -3.52 -4.57 -3.94
C THR A 96 -4.17 -5.75 -4.67
N ILE A 97 -5.01 -5.48 -5.66
CA ILE A 97 -5.62 -6.51 -6.51
C ILE A 97 -4.54 -7.24 -7.30
N PHE A 98 -3.58 -6.52 -7.89
CA PHE A 98 -2.48 -7.11 -8.63
C PHE A 98 -1.65 -8.04 -7.73
N THR A 99 -1.21 -7.56 -6.57
CA THR A 99 -0.43 -8.36 -5.61
C THR A 99 -1.20 -9.59 -5.13
N LYS A 100 -2.48 -9.44 -4.79
CA LYS A 100 -3.34 -10.57 -4.42
C LYS A 100 -3.49 -11.58 -5.57
N THR A 101 -3.75 -11.10 -6.78
CA THR A 101 -3.88 -11.96 -7.97
C THR A 101 -2.58 -12.69 -8.28
N LEU A 102 -1.44 -12.01 -8.12
CA LEU A 102 -0.11 -12.57 -8.33
C LEU A 102 0.18 -13.65 -7.29
N LEU A 103 -0.22 -13.46 -6.04
CA LEU A 103 -0.13 -14.48 -5.00
C LEU A 103 -1.11 -15.65 -5.22
N GLU A 104 -2.36 -15.41 -5.61
CA GLU A 104 -3.38 -16.46 -5.78
C GLU A 104 -3.15 -17.32 -7.03
N ARG A 105 -2.67 -16.74 -8.15
CA ARG A 105 -2.31 -17.50 -9.37
C ARG A 105 -1.23 -18.56 -9.13
N THR A 106 -0.54 -18.51 -8.00
CA THR A 106 0.64 -19.35 -7.69
C THR A 106 0.31 -20.59 -6.87
N GLY A 107 -0.96 -20.78 -6.51
CA GLY A 107 -1.46 -22.05 -5.99
C GLY A 107 -1.51 -23.16 -7.06
N GLU A 108 -1.47 -22.81 -8.35
CA GLU A 108 -1.73 -23.77 -9.44
C GLU A 108 -0.71 -23.76 -10.61
N ASN A 109 0.35 -22.93 -10.64
CA ASN A 109 1.06 -22.62 -11.90
C ASN A 109 2.54 -22.98 -12.05
N HIS A 110 2.86 -23.44 -13.26
CA HIS A 110 4.17 -23.72 -13.88
C HIS A 110 5.25 -22.63 -13.74
N GLU A 111 4.88 -21.39 -13.44
CA GLU A 111 5.80 -20.26 -13.27
C GLU A 111 6.48 -20.30 -11.90
N ARG A 112 5.73 -20.68 -10.85
CA ARG A 112 6.32 -21.00 -9.54
C ARG A 112 7.26 -22.18 -9.65
N ASP A 113 6.91 -23.20 -10.45
CA ASP A 113 7.80 -24.32 -10.75
C ASP A 113 9.02 -23.91 -11.58
N ALA A 114 8.88 -22.95 -12.51
CA ALA A 114 10.00 -22.45 -13.30
C ALA A 114 10.97 -21.63 -12.45
N ILE A 115 10.43 -20.79 -11.58
CA ILE A 115 11.21 -19.99 -10.61
C ILE A 115 11.80 -20.91 -9.52
N PHE A 116 11.08 -21.93 -9.07
CA PHE A 116 11.60 -22.97 -8.17
C PHE A 116 12.71 -23.78 -8.84
N LYS A 117 12.55 -24.16 -10.12
CA LYS A 117 13.60 -24.82 -10.89
C LYS A 117 14.82 -23.93 -11.07
N ALA A 118 14.63 -22.63 -11.33
CA ALA A 118 15.71 -21.67 -11.35
C ALA A 118 16.38 -21.63 -9.98
N PHE A 119 15.64 -21.43 -8.89
CA PHE A 119 16.14 -21.45 -7.52
C PHE A 119 16.97 -22.71 -7.21
N THR A 120 16.43 -23.90 -7.49
CA THR A 120 17.14 -25.18 -7.30
C THR A 120 18.36 -25.38 -8.22
N LYS A 121 18.44 -24.63 -9.32
CA LYS A 121 19.63 -24.66 -10.18
C LYS A 121 20.78 -23.86 -9.56
N PHE A 122 20.48 -22.87 -8.71
CA PHE A 122 21.46 -22.03 -8.04
C PHE A 122 21.79 -22.49 -6.62
N ASP A 123 20.86 -23.18 -5.94
CA ASP A 123 21.10 -23.98 -4.73
C ASP A 123 21.98 -25.20 -5.11
N LYS A 124 23.29 -25.01 -5.06
CA LYS A 124 24.29 -26.00 -5.50
C LYS A 124 24.53 -27.07 -4.46
N ASP A 125 24.37 -26.72 -3.19
CA ASP A 125 24.49 -27.66 -2.09
C ASP A 125 23.18 -28.43 -1.83
N ASN A 126 22.10 -28.04 -2.51
CA ASN A 126 20.78 -28.66 -2.49
C ASN A 126 20.19 -28.67 -1.07
N SER A 127 20.52 -27.63 -0.29
CA SER A 127 20.08 -27.43 1.09
C SER A 127 18.63 -26.99 1.18
N GLY A 128 18.04 -26.52 0.08
CA GLY A 128 16.68 -25.96 0.02
C GLY A 128 16.61 -24.47 0.36
N GLU A 129 17.75 -23.84 0.62
CA GLU A 129 17.91 -22.43 0.97
C GLU A 129 19.12 -21.89 0.20
N MET A 130 19.08 -20.63 -0.21
CA MET A 130 20.21 -20.00 -0.90
C MET A 130 21.06 -19.19 0.06
N ASP A 131 22.37 -19.40 0.03
CA ASP A 131 23.31 -18.53 0.73
C ASP A 131 23.72 -17.30 -0.11
N ALA A 132 24.44 -16.36 0.51
CA ALA A 132 24.86 -15.13 -0.16
C ALA A 132 25.77 -15.36 -1.38
N SER A 133 26.53 -16.45 -1.40
CA SER A 133 27.42 -16.80 -2.53
C SER A 133 26.61 -17.34 -3.71
N GLU A 134 25.59 -18.14 -3.44
CA GLU A 134 24.66 -18.67 -4.44
C GLU A 134 23.76 -17.57 -4.99
N PHE A 135 23.30 -16.65 -4.14
CA PHE A 135 22.54 -15.47 -4.56
C PHE A 135 23.36 -14.54 -5.46
N SER A 136 24.66 -14.36 -5.17
CA SER A 136 25.57 -13.62 -6.04
C SER A 136 25.76 -14.28 -7.41
N ALA A 137 25.72 -15.61 -7.50
CA ALA A 137 25.83 -16.30 -8.78
C ALA A 137 24.54 -16.17 -9.61
N LEU A 138 23.38 -16.20 -8.95
CA LEU A 138 22.08 -15.98 -9.55
C LEU A 138 21.96 -14.58 -10.18
N SER A 139 22.38 -13.52 -9.48
CA SER A 139 22.25 -12.14 -9.97
C SER A 139 23.03 -11.86 -11.25
N VAL A 140 24.18 -12.53 -11.41
CA VAL A 140 25.00 -12.49 -12.64
C VAL A 140 24.32 -13.24 -13.79
N GLU A 141 23.72 -14.40 -13.53
CA GLU A 141 23.07 -15.20 -14.57
C GLU A 141 21.70 -14.65 -15.00
N LEU A 142 21.00 -13.93 -14.11
CA LEU A 142 19.77 -13.19 -14.44
C LEU A 142 20.01 -11.92 -15.28
N GLY A 143 21.27 -11.61 -15.62
CA GLY A 143 21.59 -10.62 -16.65
C GLY A 143 21.53 -9.16 -16.18
N THR A 144 21.67 -8.90 -14.88
CA THR A 144 21.99 -7.55 -14.42
C THR A 144 23.41 -7.21 -14.88
N PHE A 145 23.52 -6.34 -15.88
CA PHE A 145 24.78 -5.80 -16.37
C PHE A 145 24.84 -4.30 -16.08
N PRO A 146 25.84 -3.82 -15.31
CA PRO A 146 26.92 -4.57 -14.68
C PRO A 146 26.45 -5.47 -13.52
N ALA A 147 27.28 -6.47 -13.17
CA ALA A 147 27.04 -7.30 -11.99
C ALA A 147 26.88 -6.41 -10.74
N LEU A 148 25.88 -6.74 -9.91
CA LEU A 148 25.63 -6.03 -8.65
C LEU A 148 26.92 -6.01 -7.80
N SER A 149 27.24 -4.84 -7.27
CA SER A 149 28.35 -4.67 -6.33
C SER A 149 28.10 -5.45 -5.03
N ALA A 150 29.16 -5.73 -4.26
CA ALA A 150 29.02 -6.44 -2.99
C ALA A 150 28.05 -5.74 -2.01
N ASP A 151 27.98 -4.40 -2.08
CA ASP A 151 27.05 -3.60 -1.28
C ASP A 151 25.61 -3.75 -1.78
N GLU A 152 25.36 -3.75 -3.10
CA GLU A 152 24.02 -3.98 -3.67
C GLU A 152 23.53 -5.41 -3.46
N ILE A 153 24.44 -6.39 -3.54
CA ILE A 153 24.13 -7.79 -3.22
C ILE A 153 23.75 -7.89 -1.76
N LYS A 154 24.50 -7.23 -0.86
CA LYS A 154 24.20 -7.22 0.57
C LYS A 154 22.88 -6.52 0.86
N GLU A 155 22.60 -5.37 0.24
CA GLU A 155 21.32 -4.68 0.38
C GLU A 155 20.15 -5.50 -0.15
N ALA A 156 20.32 -6.18 -1.29
CA ALA A 156 19.30 -7.09 -1.81
C ALA A 156 19.11 -8.28 -0.88
N PHE A 157 20.19 -8.89 -0.40
CA PHE A 157 20.17 -10.00 0.55
C PHE A 157 19.47 -9.60 1.85
N ASP A 158 19.80 -8.44 2.42
CA ASP A 158 19.16 -7.88 3.62
C ASP A 158 17.66 -7.57 3.40
N GLN A 159 17.24 -7.29 2.16
CA GLN A 159 15.82 -7.11 1.81
C GLN A 159 15.08 -8.44 1.62
N LEU A 160 15.78 -9.49 1.20
CA LEU A 160 15.25 -10.83 0.97
C LEU A 160 15.14 -11.63 2.28
N ASP A 161 16.19 -11.60 3.11
CA ASP A 161 16.30 -12.31 4.39
C ASP A 161 15.46 -11.63 5.49
N SER A 162 14.14 -11.82 5.42
CA SER A 162 13.20 -11.29 6.41
C SER A 162 13.28 -12.03 7.75
N SER A 163 13.78 -13.27 7.75
CA SER A 163 13.96 -14.08 8.96
C SER A 163 15.28 -13.77 9.70
N ALA A 164 16.20 -13.06 9.06
CA ALA A 164 17.53 -12.70 9.53
C ALA A 164 18.41 -13.92 9.89
N ASP A 165 18.24 -15.04 9.17
CA ASP A 165 18.98 -16.28 9.39
C ASP A 165 20.23 -16.40 8.49
N ASN A 166 20.52 -15.36 7.70
CA ASN A 166 21.56 -15.28 6.68
C ASN A 166 21.40 -16.32 5.56
N ARG A 167 20.17 -16.81 5.34
CA ARG A 167 19.80 -17.68 4.25
C ARG A 167 18.52 -17.14 3.62
N ILE A 168 18.32 -17.47 2.35
CA ILE A 168 17.11 -17.09 1.63
C ILE A 168 16.35 -18.37 1.35
N SER A 169 15.27 -18.58 2.10
CA SER A 169 14.33 -19.65 1.79
C SER A 169 13.60 -19.36 0.47
N PHE A 170 13.11 -20.40 -0.21
CA PHE A 170 12.29 -20.19 -1.41
C PHE A 170 11.05 -19.33 -1.11
N ALA A 171 10.49 -19.39 0.11
CA ALA A 171 9.36 -18.56 0.51
C ALA A 171 9.72 -17.06 0.55
N GLU A 172 10.90 -16.72 1.09
CA GLU A 172 11.42 -15.35 1.10
C GLU A 172 11.75 -14.85 -0.30
N PHE A 173 12.44 -15.68 -1.10
CA PHE A 173 12.72 -15.39 -2.50
C PHE A 173 11.43 -15.14 -3.31
N TRP A 174 10.40 -15.94 -3.05
CA TRP A 174 9.11 -15.82 -3.70
C TRP A 174 8.39 -14.52 -3.34
N VAL A 175 8.37 -14.15 -2.05
CA VAL A 175 7.78 -12.89 -1.57
C VAL A 175 8.51 -11.69 -2.16
N TRP A 176 9.84 -11.74 -2.23
CA TRP A 176 10.64 -10.71 -2.88
C TRP A 176 10.33 -10.58 -4.38
N TRP A 177 10.27 -11.70 -5.12
CA TRP A 177 9.92 -11.69 -6.55
C TRP A 177 8.54 -11.05 -6.79
N CYS A 178 7.55 -11.39 -5.96
CA CYS A 178 6.23 -10.77 -5.99
C CYS A 178 6.28 -9.26 -5.66
N THR A 179 7.21 -8.84 -4.82
CA THR A 179 7.41 -7.45 -4.39
C THR A 179 8.11 -6.63 -5.48
N ASP A 180 9.05 -7.20 -6.23
CA ASP A 180 9.70 -6.55 -7.36
C ASP A 180 8.71 -6.29 -8.50
N GLU A 181 7.89 -7.29 -8.86
CA GLU A 181 6.79 -7.13 -9.83
C GLU A 181 5.79 -6.06 -9.40
N ARG A 182 5.49 -5.98 -8.09
CA ARG A 182 4.67 -4.92 -7.51
C ARG A 182 5.32 -3.53 -7.68
N GLN A 183 6.62 -3.39 -7.46
CA GLN A 183 7.34 -2.14 -7.63
C GLN A 183 7.41 -1.70 -9.10
N ALA A 184 7.64 -2.64 -10.01
CA ALA A 184 7.59 -2.39 -11.45
C ALA A 184 6.19 -1.90 -11.89
N PHE A 185 5.13 -2.53 -11.39
CA PHE A 185 3.75 -2.10 -11.61
C PHE A 185 3.51 -0.66 -11.10
N LEU A 186 3.92 -0.37 -9.86
CA LEU A 186 3.82 0.95 -9.24
C LEU A 186 4.54 2.04 -10.04
N SER A 187 5.76 1.77 -10.50
CA SER A 187 6.57 2.72 -11.29
C SER A 187 5.87 3.07 -12.61
N LYS A 188 5.26 2.09 -13.27
CA LYS A 188 4.57 2.26 -14.55
C LYS A 188 3.24 3.01 -14.44
N HIS A 189 2.52 2.87 -13.33
CA HIS A 189 1.16 3.41 -13.14
C HIS A 189 1.11 4.65 -12.25
N LYS A 190 2.25 5.14 -11.74
CA LYS A 190 2.31 6.38 -10.97
C LYS A 190 1.85 7.56 -11.84
N PRO A 191 0.90 8.40 -11.38
CA PRO A 191 0.46 9.55 -12.15
C PRO A 191 1.63 10.53 -12.34
N LYS A 192 1.89 10.92 -13.60
CA LYS A 192 2.92 11.92 -13.92
C LYS A 192 2.58 13.25 -13.24
N PRO A 193 3.55 13.96 -12.65
CA PRO A 193 3.30 15.30 -12.14
C PRO A 193 2.85 16.17 -13.33
N ARG A 194 1.67 16.79 -13.20
CA ARG A 194 1.25 17.84 -14.14
C ARG A 194 2.11 19.07 -13.84
N GLY A 195 2.97 19.43 -14.80
CA GLY A 195 3.74 20.67 -14.78
C GLY A 195 2.85 21.89 -15.04
#